data_AF-C6HDQ7-F1
#
_entry.id   AF-C6HDQ7-F1
#
_cell.length_a   1.000
_cell.length_b   1.000
_cell.length_c   1.000
_cell.angle_alpha   90.00
_cell.angle_beta   90.00
_cell.angle_gamma   90.00
#
_symmetry.space_group_name_H-M   'P 1'
#
loop_
_entity.id
_entity.type
_entity.pdbx_description
1 polymer ?
#
loop_
_entity_poly.entity_id
_entity_poly.type
_entity_poly.pdbx_seq_one_letter_code
_entity_poly.pdbx_strand_id
1 'polypeptide(L)'
;MLSNLERRLGQALLEHPSRHGYRYTKEARQDLLELLFHCMTGYNEEYLRLLFPNGFSESEWKLSEAQGAVEGAEYTESARGKRCGHIFKNGEASYHCMTCSTDDTCALCTRCFDSSDHTGHKYSISLSSGYNGCCDCGDEEAFKIPVLCAIHTATPRDAEGKGKSSPSSHAAQTPVDLVESITTTISRAYDYFCDVISCSPEQLRLPKTEASIREDEAASRLLAEWYGGSDPVQEEPEFALVLWNDEKHTVTEVANQVRRPTRLTRLGGVW
;
A
#
# COMPACT_ATOMS: atom_id res chain seq x y z
N MET A 1 23.49 -14.17 -6.95
CA MET A 1 22.81 -15.43 -6.60
C MET A 1 21.74 -15.07 -5.58
N LEU A 2 20.47 -15.36 -5.84
CA LEU A 2 19.36 -15.03 -4.95
C LEU A 2 19.53 -15.73 -3.58
N SER A 3 19.22 -15.04 -2.50
CA SER A 3 19.09 -15.59 -1.14
C SER A 3 17.95 -16.62 -1.06
N ASN A 4 17.92 -17.39 0.03
CA ASN A 4 16.84 -18.36 0.24
C ASN A 4 15.45 -17.70 0.36
N LEU A 5 15.39 -16.53 1.01
CA LEU A 5 14.15 -15.76 1.14
C LEU A 5 13.65 -15.28 -0.23
N GLU A 6 14.54 -14.71 -1.04
CA GLU A 6 14.20 -14.24 -2.40
C GLU A 6 13.68 -15.37 -3.28
N ARG A 7 14.34 -16.54 -3.26
CA ARG A 7 13.90 -17.71 -4.04
C ARG A 7 12.53 -18.20 -3.57
N ARG A 8 12.34 -18.34 -2.25
CA ARG A 8 11.09 -18.83 -1.67
C ARG A 8 9.93 -17.89 -1.98
N LEU A 9 10.11 -16.57 -1.80
CA LEU A 9 9.09 -15.58 -2.10
C LEU A 9 8.80 -15.51 -3.60
N GLY A 10 9.84 -15.49 -4.45
CA GLY A 10 9.67 -15.49 -5.91
C GLY A 10 8.86 -16.69 -6.40
N GLN A 11 9.21 -17.90 -5.96
CA GLN A 11 8.46 -19.11 -6.30
C GLN A 11 7.03 -19.07 -5.78
N ALA A 12 6.83 -18.61 -4.53
CA ALA A 12 5.50 -18.54 -3.95
C ALA A 12 4.60 -17.54 -4.68
N LEU A 13 5.13 -16.38 -5.12
CA LEU A 13 4.40 -15.39 -5.92
C LEU A 13 4.06 -15.90 -7.32
N LEU A 14 4.98 -16.63 -7.96
CA LEU A 14 4.76 -17.27 -9.27
C LEU A 14 3.62 -18.31 -9.21
N GLU A 15 3.61 -19.15 -8.18
CA GLU A 15 2.64 -20.25 -8.05
C GLU A 15 1.30 -19.80 -7.47
N HIS A 16 1.25 -18.66 -6.77
CA HIS A 16 0.06 -18.21 -6.05
C HIS A 16 -1.19 -18.07 -6.96
N PRO A 17 -1.12 -17.44 -8.16
CA PRO A 17 -2.27 -17.36 -9.04
C PRO A 17 -2.83 -18.73 -9.42
N SER A 18 -1.98 -19.68 -9.83
CA SER A 18 -2.45 -21.00 -10.28
C SER A 18 -3.02 -21.82 -9.12
N ARG A 19 -2.45 -21.70 -7.91
CA ARG A 19 -2.96 -22.35 -6.68
C ARG A 19 -4.39 -21.94 -6.35
N HIS A 20 -4.75 -20.69 -6.64
CA HIS A 20 -6.09 -20.13 -6.40
C HIS A 20 -6.94 -20.01 -7.68
N GLY A 21 -6.58 -20.75 -8.73
CA GLY A 21 -7.35 -20.79 -9.99
C GLY A 21 -7.48 -19.43 -10.68
N TYR A 22 -6.48 -18.56 -10.53
CA TYR A 22 -6.43 -17.20 -11.07
C TYR A 22 -7.62 -16.33 -10.61
N ARG A 23 -8.08 -16.54 -9.37
CA ARG A 23 -9.13 -15.73 -8.74
C ARG A 23 -8.64 -15.15 -7.43
N TYR A 24 -8.86 -13.85 -7.23
CA TYR A 24 -8.54 -13.17 -5.98
C TYR A 24 -9.70 -13.28 -4.98
N THR A 25 -9.84 -14.45 -4.37
CA THR A 25 -10.84 -14.72 -3.32
C THR A 25 -10.37 -14.26 -1.94
N LYS A 26 -11.22 -14.36 -0.91
CA LYS A 26 -10.82 -14.09 0.48
C LYS A 26 -9.68 -15.01 0.90
N GLU A 27 -9.75 -16.27 0.51
CA GLU A 27 -8.75 -17.30 0.80
C GLU A 27 -7.43 -16.97 0.10
N ALA A 28 -7.47 -16.59 -1.19
CA ALA A 28 -6.29 -16.16 -1.93
C ALA A 28 -5.61 -14.93 -1.29
N ARG A 29 -6.41 -13.95 -0.88
CA ARG A 29 -5.94 -12.76 -0.14
C ARG A 29 -5.29 -13.13 1.18
N GLN A 30 -5.91 -14.02 1.96
CA GLN A 30 -5.38 -14.46 3.25
C GLN A 30 -4.07 -15.23 3.08
N ASP A 31 -4.00 -16.18 2.14
CA ASP A 31 -2.78 -16.95 1.81
C ASP A 31 -1.63 -16.02 1.38
N LEU A 32 -1.91 -15.00 0.57
CA LEU A 32 -0.90 -14.03 0.14
C LEU A 32 -0.41 -13.17 1.31
N LEU A 33 -1.31 -12.66 2.15
CA LEU A 33 -0.93 -11.84 3.30
C LEU A 33 -0.10 -12.64 4.30
N GLU A 34 -0.53 -13.87 4.61
CA GLU A 34 0.22 -14.80 5.45
C GLU A 34 1.64 -15.02 4.93
N LEU A 35 1.77 -15.38 3.66
CA LEU A 35 3.07 -15.53 2.98
C LEU A 35 3.94 -14.27 3.17
N LEU A 36 3.40 -13.09 2.92
CA LEU A 36 4.16 -11.84 3.00
C LEU A 36 4.58 -11.50 4.44
N PHE A 37 3.73 -11.70 5.44
CA PHE A 37 4.10 -11.48 6.84
C PHE A 37 5.14 -12.47 7.34
N HIS A 38 5.06 -13.74 6.93
CA HIS A 38 6.12 -14.71 7.20
C HIS A 38 7.44 -14.34 6.52
N CYS A 39 7.40 -13.88 5.26
CA CYS A 39 8.61 -13.42 4.57
C CYS A 39 9.21 -12.18 5.22
N MET A 40 8.39 -11.18 5.62
CA MET A 40 8.86 -9.97 6.31
C MET A 40 9.53 -10.28 7.63
N THR A 41 9.13 -11.34 8.32
CA THR A 41 9.75 -11.80 9.56
C THR A 41 10.91 -12.77 9.33
N GLY A 42 11.29 -13.05 8.08
CA GLY A 42 12.32 -14.03 7.76
C GLY A 42 11.96 -15.45 8.22
N TYR A 43 10.66 -15.74 8.35
CA TYR A 43 10.13 -16.95 8.99
C TYR A 43 10.56 -17.12 10.47
N ASN A 44 10.88 -16.03 11.15
CA ASN A 44 11.14 -16.03 12.58
C ASN A 44 9.82 -15.92 13.36
N GLU A 45 9.45 -17.02 14.02
CA GLU A 45 8.24 -17.13 14.84
C GLU A 45 8.19 -16.13 16.00
N GLU A 46 9.33 -15.72 16.55
CA GLU A 46 9.36 -14.73 17.63
C GLU A 46 8.99 -13.34 17.10
N TYR A 47 9.57 -12.93 15.97
CA TYR A 47 9.19 -11.67 15.32
C TYR A 47 7.73 -11.68 14.87
N LEU A 48 7.25 -12.80 14.35
CA LEU A 48 5.86 -12.93 13.94
C LEU A 48 4.89 -12.81 15.12
N ARG A 49 5.23 -13.37 16.29
CA ARG A 49 4.45 -13.17 17.53
C ARG A 49 4.52 -11.74 18.06
N LEU A 50 5.57 -10.98 17.79
CA LEU A 50 5.60 -9.55 18.13
C LEU A 50 4.64 -8.74 17.26
N LEU A 51 4.47 -9.13 15.98
CA LEU A 51 3.50 -8.51 15.08
C LEU A 51 2.06 -8.94 15.42
N PHE A 52 1.87 -10.23 15.73
CA PHE A 52 0.57 -10.84 16.02
C PHE A 52 0.58 -11.51 17.41
N PRO A 53 0.53 -10.72 18.50
CA PRO A 53 0.69 -11.22 19.87
C PRO A 53 -0.42 -12.18 20.33
N ASN A 54 -1.61 -12.05 19.74
CA ASN A 54 -2.76 -12.90 20.04
C ASN A 54 -2.88 -14.11 19.09
N GLY A 55 -1.86 -14.36 18.27
CA GLY A 55 -1.87 -15.40 17.24
C GLY A 55 -2.71 -15.03 16.02
N PHE A 56 -2.78 -15.96 15.08
CA PHE A 56 -3.52 -15.80 13.83
C PHE A 56 -5.01 -16.01 14.11
N SER A 57 -5.78 -14.93 14.15
CA SER A 57 -7.23 -15.06 14.11
C SER A 57 -7.67 -15.33 12.66
N GLU A 58 -8.72 -16.13 12.46
CA GLU A 58 -9.33 -16.32 11.13
C GLU A 58 -9.80 -14.98 10.49
N SER A 59 -9.90 -13.92 11.30
CA SER A 59 -10.17 -12.54 10.90
C SER A 59 -8.89 -11.74 10.67
N GLU A 60 -8.49 -11.71 9.40
CA GLU A 60 -7.64 -10.74 8.71
C GLU A 60 -6.23 -10.45 9.28
N TRP A 61 -5.22 -10.80 8.48
CA TRP A 61 -3.81 -10.43 8.62
C TRP A 61 -3.61 -8.90 8.51
N LYS A 62 -4.06 -8.17 9.51
CA LYS A 62 -3.97 -6.71 9.62
C LYS A 62 -3.23 -6.34 10.89
N LEU A 63 -2.05 -5.75 10.72
CA LEU A 63 -1.17 -5.42 11.83
C LEU A 63 -1.80 -4.44 12.81
N SER A 64 -2.51 -3.42 12.32
CA SER A 64 -3.17 -2.42 13.15
C SER A 64 -4.20 -3.05 14.10
N GLU A 65 -5.07 -3.92 13.58
CA GLU A 65 -6.08 -4.63 14.38
C GLU A 65 -5.41 -5.60 15.37
N ALA A 66 -4.40 -6.35 14.92
CA ALA A 66 -3.66 -7.31 15.74
C ALA A 66 -2.95 -6.67 16.94
N GLN A 67 -2.48 -5.43 16.76
CA GLN A 67 -1.82 -4.63 17.80
C GLN A 67 -2.81 -3.77 18.60
N GLY A 68 -4.12 -3.99 18.44
CA GLY A 68 -5.15 -3.32 19.21
C GLY A 68 -5.28 -1.83 18.90
N ALA A 69 -4.98 -1.42 17.65
CA ALA A 69 -5.19 -0.04 17.24
C ALA A 69 -6.66 0.33 17.45
N VAL A 70 -6.88 1.31 18.32
CA VAL A 70 -8.19 1.89 18.58
C VAL A 70 -8.36 3.08 17.66
N GLU A 71 -9.54 3.24 17.05
CA GLU A 71 -9.84 4.42 16.25
C GLU A 71 -9.57 5.69 17.07
N GLY A 72 -8.70 6.56 16.55
CA GLY A 72 -8.28 7.78 17.22
C GLY A 72 -7.04 7.65 18.10
N ALA A 73 -6.35 6.51 18.08
CA ALA A 73 -5.02 6.34 18.70
C ALA A 73 -4.01 7.39 18.20
N GLU A 74 -4.14 7.79 16.93
CA GLU A 74 -3.38 8.86 16.27
C GLU A 74 -3.62 10.24 16.90
N TYR A 75 -4.60 10.40 17.79
CA TYR A 75 -4.88 11.66 18.47
C TYR A 75 -4.58 11.62 19.98
N THR A 76 -3.96 10.55 20.46
CA THR A 76 -3.59 10.42 21.88
C THR A 76 -2.24 11.09 22.16
N GLU A 77 -1.93 11.33 23.43
CA GLU A 77 -0.59 11.83 23.84
C GLU A 77 0.56 10.93 23.32
N SER A 78 0.30 9.63 23.10
CA SER A 78 1.31 8.71 22.56
C SER A 78 1.65 8.93 21.08
N ALA A 79 0.86 9.75 20.37
CA ALA A 79 1.08 10.18 18.99
C ALA A 79 1.94 11.45 18.89
N ARG A 80 2.29 12.07 20.02
CA ARG A 80 3.15 13.26 20.06
C ARG A 80 4.53 12.97 19.47
N GLY A 81 4.99 13.83 18.56
CA GLY A 81 6.22 13.64 17.81
C GLY A 81 6.16 12.57 16.71
N LYS A 82 4.97 12.02 16.42
CA LYS A 82 4.74 11.08 15.31
C LYS A 82 3.84 11.72 14.26
N ARG A 83 3.89 11.18 13.04
CA ARG A 83 2.97 11.54 11.97
C ARG A 83 1.55 11.12 12.32
N CYS A 84 0.56 11.89 11.85
CA CYS A 84 -0.85 11.58 12.03
C CYS A 84 -1.26 10.34 11.21
N GLY A 85 -1.13 10.41 9.88
CA GLY A 85 -1.44 9.27 8.99
C GLY A 85 -2.91 8.86 8.98
N HIS A 86 -3.83 9.68 9.51
CA HIS A 86 -5.26 9.39 9.49
C HIS A 86 -5.75 9.19 8.05
N ILE A 87 -6.32 8.01 7.77
CA ILE A 87 -6.85 7.66 6.44
C ILE A 87 -8.25 8.25 6.30
N PHE A 88 -8.45 9.10 5.30
CA PHE A 88 -9.72 9.80 5.11
C PHE A 88 -10.86 8.83 4.77
N LYS A 89 -11.98 8.98 5.48
CA LYS A 89 -13.21 8.24 5.22
C LYS A 89 -14.05 8.94 4.15
N ASN A 90 -14.93 8.19 3.48
CA ASN A 90 -15.85 8.78 2.50
C ASN A 90 -16.74 9.85 3.15
N GLY A 91 -16.78 11.03 2.53
CA GLY A 91 -17.49 12.20 3.03
C GLY A 91 -16.75 12.98 4.13
N GLU A 92 -15.55 12.56 4.52
CA GLU A 92 -14.74 13.28 5.50
C GLU A 92 -14.09 14.52 4.87
N ALA A 93 -14.02 15.63 5.62
CA ALA A 93 -13.37 16.84 5.19
C ALA A 93 -11.83 16.70 5.25
N SER A 94 -11.19 17.03 4.14
CA SER A 94 -9.74 17.19 4.00
C SER A 94 -9.41 18.67 3.75
N TYR A 95 -8.39 19.16 4.45
CA TYR A 95 -7.95 20.55 4.40
C TYR A 95 -6.61 20.64 3.70
N HIS A 96 -6.54 21.46 2.66
CA HIS A 96 -5.31 21.74 1.94
C HIS A 96 -4.91 23.21 2.15
N CYS A 97 -3.83 23.46 2.88
CA CYS A 97 -3.33 24.81 3.14
C CYS A 97 -2.27 25.22 2.12
N MET A 98 -2.69 25.80 0.99
CA MET A 98 -1.81 26.29 -0.10
C MET A 98 -0.64 27.16 0.37
N THR A 99 -0.82 27.89 1.48
CA THR A 99 0.24 28.70 2.07
C THR A 99 1.31 27.86 2.76
N CYS A 100 0.94 26.78 3.47
CA CYS A 100 1.87 25.93 4.21
C CYS A 100 2.45 24.79 3.37
N SER A 101 1.64 24.21 2.48
CA SER A 101 1.94 22.98 1.77
C SER A 101 3.02 23.16 0.71
N THR A 102 3.83 22.12 0.52
CA THR A 102 4.87 22.07 -0.52
C THR A 102 4.24 21.90 -1.91
N ASP A 103 3.22 21.06 -2.03
CA ASP A 103 2.47 20.81 -3.27
C ASP A 103 0.96 20.57 -3.00
N ASP A 104 0.20 20.39 -4.07
CA ASP A 104 -1.28 20.26 -4.04
C ASP A 104 -1.78 18.89 -3.54
N THR A 105 -0.88 17.95 -3.22
CA THR A 105 -1.23 16.63 -2.68
C THR A 105 -1.34 16.64 -1.16
N CYS A 106 -0.75 17.64 -0.50
CA CYS A 106 -0.71 17.71 0.95
C CYS A 106 -2.11 17.94 1.56
N ALA A 107 -2.45 17.14 2.57
CA ALA A 107 -3.76 17.12 3.19
C ALA A 107 -3.68 17.04 4.72
N LEU A 108 -4.52 17.82 5.39
CA LEU A 108 -4.71 17.78 6.84
C LEU A 108 -6.12 17.28 7.16
N CYS A 109 -6.25 16.36 8.12
CA CYS A 109 -7.55 16.02 8.67
C CYS A 109 -8.09 17.16 9.54
N THR A 110 -9.40 17.18 9.74
CA THR A 110 -10.10 18.23 10.49
C THR A 110 -9.42 18.49 11.85
N ARG A 111 -9.09 17.43 12.60
CA ARG A 111 -8.48 17.55 13.93
C ARG A 111 -7.09 18.18 13.87
N CYS A 112 -6.26 17.80 12.90
CA CYS A 112 -4.92 18.36 12.76
C CYS A 112 -4.98 19.82 12.32
N PHE A 113 -5.81 20.16 11.33
CA PHE A 113 -5.99 21.53 10.87
C PHE A 113 -6.46 22.46 12.00
N ASP A 114 -7.47 22.03 12.78
CA ASP A 114 -7.97 22.80 13.92
C ASP A 114 -6.96 22.87 15.09
N SER A 115 -6.04 21.92 15.16
CA SER A 115 -4.99 21.87 16.20
C SER A 115 -3.70 22.58 15.79
N SER A 116 -3.67 23.24 14.63
CA SER A 116 -2.54 24.04 14.14
C SER A 116 -2.98 25.45 13.75
N ASP A 117 -2.02 26.37 13.68
CA ASP A 117 -2.30 27.75 13.31
C ASP A 117 -2.22 27.96 11.79
N HIS A 118 -3.36 28.31 11.19
CA HIS A 118 -3.49 28.70 9.79
C HIS A 118 -4.07 30.11 9.63
N THR A 119 -3.95 30.96 10.65
CA THR A 119 -4.51 32.31 10.66
C THR A 119 -3.93 33.15 9.52
N GLY A 120 -4.81 33.64 8.64
CA GLY A 120 -4.41 34.45 7.48
C GLY A 120 -3.86 33.65 6.30
N HIS A 121 -3.87 32.31 6.36
CA HIS A 121 -3.45 31.46 5.25
C HIS A 121 -4.58 31.23 4.25
N LYS A 122 -4.20 30.92 3.01
CA LYS A 122 -5.12 30.44 1.98
C LYS A 122 -5.19 28.93 2.06
N TYR A 123 -6.40 28.40 2.19
CA TYR A 123 -6.66 26.97 2.20
C TYR A 123 -7.94 26.64 1.42
N SER A 124 -8.05 25.40 0.99
CA SER A 124 -9.25 24.80 0.42
C SER A 124 -9.71 23.62 1.27
N ILE A 125 -10.99 23.30 1.16
CA ILE A 125 -11.61 22.15 1.82
C ILE A 125 -12.21 21.29 0.72
N SER A 126 -11.92 20.00 0.75
CA SER A 126 -12.51 19.00 -0.13
C SER A 126 -13.17 17.90 0.71
N LEU A 127 -14.22 17.29 0.18
CA LEU A 127 -14.78 16.07 0.77
C LEU A 127 -14.11 14.88 0.11
N SER A 128 -13.49 14.02 0.92
CA SER A 128 -12.87 12.80 0.43
C SER A 128 -13.93 11.86 -0.14
N SER A 129 -13.69 11.29 -1.32
CA SER A 129 -14.50 10.20 -1.87
C SER A 129 -14.26 8.86 -1.15
N GLY A 130 -13.36 8.83 -0.17
CA GLY A 130 -12.95 7.65 0.60
C GLY A 130 -11.82 6.87 -0.06
N TYR A 131 -11.00 6.23 0.79
CA TYR A 131 -9.90 5.30 0.46
C TYR A 131 -8.66 5.87 -0.26
N ASN A 132 -8.64 7.15 -0.63
CA ASN A 132 -7.46 7.82 -1.19
C ASN A 132 -7.00 8.97 -0.29
N GLY A 133 -5.73 8.92 0.12
CA GLY A 133 -5.05 9.96 0.89
C GLY A 133 -5.06 9.73 2.40
N CYS A 134 -4.04 10.26 3.06
CA CYS A 134 -3.94 10.30 4.52
C CYS A 134 -3.51 11.69 4.98
N CYS A 135 -3.66 11.97 6.27
CA CYS A 135 -3.22 13.24 6.84
C CYS A 135 -1.70 13.33 6.96
N ASP A 136 -1.11 14.38 6.38
CA ASP A 136 0.33 14.64 6.36
C ASP A 136 0.86 15.36 7.62
N CYS A 137 0.01 15.60 8.62
CA CYS A 137 0.45 16.27 9.85
C CYS A 137 1.62 15.52 10.51
N GLY A 138 2.70 16.24 10.81
CA GLY A 138 3.94 15.66 11.34
C GLY A 138 4.92 15.19 10.25
N ASP A 139 4.58 15.32 8.97
CA ASP A 139 5.52 15.19 7.86
C ASP A 139 6.22 16.54 7.60
N GLU A 140 7.53 16.61 7.83
CA GLU A 140 8.32 17.81 7.60
C GLU A 140 8.50 18.11 6.10
N GLU A 141 8.43 17.10 5.23
CA GLU A 141 8.62 17.27 3.76
C GLU A 141 7.35 17.81 3.08
N ALA A 142 6.19 17.57 3.67
CA ALA A 142 4.90 18.01 3.14
C ALA A 142 4.67 19.53 3.27
N PHE A 143 5.39 20.23 4.14
CA PHE A 143 5.13 21.65 4.41
C PHE A 143 6.37 22.53 4.37
N LYS A 144 6.37 23.50 3.43
CA LYS A 144 7.35 24.59 3.37
C LYS A 144 7.26 25.57 4.56
N ILE A 145 6.10 25.64 5.22
CA ILE A 145 5.93 26.35 6.51
C ILE A 145 5.54 25.30 7.56
N PRO A 146 6.31 25.12 8.64
CA PRO A 146 6.04 24.09 9.64
C PRO A 146 4.61 24.16 10.21
N VAL A 147 3.89 23.04 10.15
CA VAL A 147 2.57 22.89 10.77
C VAL A 147 2.75 22.43 12.22
N LEU A 148 2.63 23.37 13.16
CA LEU A 148 2.75 23.10 14.59
C LEU A 148 1.40 22.64 15.15
N CYS A 149 1.17 21.34 15.11
CA CYS A 149 -0.03 20.71 15.63
C CYS A 149 0.11 20.40 17.13
N ALA A 150 -0.87 20.81 17.93
CA ALA A 150 -0.87 20.56 19.38
C ALA A 150 -0.83 19.05 19.75
N ILE A 151 -1.25 18.18 18.83
CA ILE A 151 -1.30 16.72 18.99
C ILE A 151 0.03 16.08 18.56
N HIS A 152 0.52 16.41 17.36
CA HIS A 152 1.62 15.69 16.71
C HIS A 152 2.98 16.35 16.85
N THR A 153 3.06 17.63 17.23
CA THR A 153 4.33 18.31 17.46
C THR A 153 4.95 17.89 18.80
N ALA A 154 6.23 17.51 18.77
CA ALA A 154 7.00 17.17 19.97
C ALA A 154 7.18 18.40 20.87
N THR A 155 7.05 18.23 22.19
CA THR A 155 7.32 19.30 23.16
C THR A 155 8.73 19.16 23.76
N PRO A 156 9.32 20.24 24.30
CA PRO A 156 10.61 20.17 24.99
C PRO A 156 10.63 19.16 26.15
N ARG A 157 9.49 18.91 26.81
CA ARG A 157 9.38 17.90 27.87
C ARG A 157 9.53 16.47 27.34
N ASP A 158 9.14 16.22 26.09
CA ASP A 158 9.35 14.94 25.41
C ASP A 158 10.82 14.77 24.99
N ALA A 159 11.53 15.88 24.77
CA ALA A 159 12.98 15.91 24.55
C ALA A 159 13.76 15.76 25.88
N GLU A 160 13.24 16.29 26.99
CA GLU A 160 13.84 16.17 28.33
C GLU A 160 13.58 14.81 29.01
N GLY A 161 12.50 14.11 28.68
CA GLY A 161 12.33 12.69 28.97
C GLY A 161 13.30 11.79 28.19
N LYS A 162 13.93 12.34 27.15
CA LYS A 162 15.08 11.80 26.41
C LYS A 162 16.40 12.50 26.78
N GLY A 163 16.40 13.31 27.86
CA GLY A 163 17.56 14.01 28.38
C GLY A 163 18.25 13.18 29.47
N LYS A 164 19.44 12.66 29.16
CA LYS A 164 20.26 11.70 29.94
C LYS A 164 19.91 10.22 29.74
N SER A 165 19.65 9.81 28.51
CA SER A 165 20.27 8.55 28.10
C SER A 165 21.73 8.81 27.77
N SER A 166 22.62 8.21 28.55
CA SER A 166 23.97 7.76 28.17
C SER A 166 24.04 7.39 26.67
N PRO A 167 25.22 7.35 26.01
CA PRO A 167 25.41 6.73 24.68
C PRO A 167 24.93 5.27 24.58
N SER A 168 24.33 4.73 25.66
CA SER A 168 23.72 3.43 25.82
C SER A 168 22.18 3.44 25.94
N SER A 169 21.42 4.46 25.49
CA SER A 169 20.03 4.17 25.11
C SER A 169 20.05 3.39 23.81
N HIS A 170 20.13 2.07 23.96
CA HIS A 170 19.56 1.18 22.97
C HIS A 170 18.06 1.50 22.91
N ALA A 171 17.66 2.55 22.17
CA ALA A 171 16.45 2.45 21.39
C ALA A 171 16.64 1.13 20.65
N ALA A 172 15.91 0.09 21.05
CA ALA A 172 16.16 -1.26 20.58
C ALA A 172 16.27 -1.18 19.06
N GLN A 173 17.49 -1.28 18.56
CA GLN A 173 17.71 -1.16 17.13
C GLN A 173 16.96 -2.33 16.55
N THR A 174 16.04 -2.05 15.63
CA THR A 174 15.32 -3.11 14.93
C THR A 174 16.36 -4.12 14.46
N PRO A 175 16.21 -5.41 14.81
CA PRO A 175 17.20 -6.41 14.47
C PRO A 175 17.57 -6.34 12.99
N VAL A 176 18.86 -6.36 12.67
CA VAL A 176 19.37 -6.14 11.31
C VAL A 176 18.78 -7.17 10.34
N ASP A 177 18.67 -8.42 10.77
CA ASP A 177 18.04 -9.53 10.05
C ASP A 177 16.55 -9.29 9.76
N LEU A 178 15.83 -8.66 10.70
CA LEU A 178 14.43 -8.27 10.49
C LEU A 178 14.32 -7.14 9.45
N VAL A 179 15.19 -6.13 9.54
CA VAL A 179 15.24 -5.03 8.55
C VAL A 179 15.56 -5.58 7.16
N GLU A 180 16.54 -6.49 7.04
CA GLU A 180 16.88 -7.16 5.80
C GLU A 180 15.70 -7.97 5.25
N SER A 181 15.02 -8.76 6.09
CA SER A 181 13.87 -9.58 5.69
C SER A 181 12.70 -8.74 5.18
N ILE A 182 12.37 -7.64 5.88
CA ILE A 182 11.35 -6.67 5.45
C ILE A 182 11.74 -6.05 4.11
N THR A 183 12.98 -5.55 4.01
CA THR A 183 13.49 -4.88 2.80
C THR A 183 13.44 -5.83 1.61
N THR A 184 13.98 -7.04 1.75
CA THR A 184 13.94 -8.06 0.71
C THR A 184 12.51 -8.43 0.31
N THR A 185 11.60 -8.58 1.28
CA THR A 185 10.21 -8.94 0.98
C THR A 185 9.50 -7.85 0.17
N ILE A 186 9.65 -6.58 0.58
CA ILE A 186 9.06 -5.44 -0.13
C ILE A 186 9.68 -5.29 -1.51
N SER A 187 11.01 -5.34 -1.63
CA SER A 187 11.70 -5.24 -2.92
C SER A 187 11.26 -6.33 -3.89
N ARG A 188 11.20 -7.60 -3.46
CA ARG A 188 10.78 -8.71 -4.34
C ARG A 188 9.30 -8.65 -4.72
N ALA A 189 8.43 -8.20 -3.80
CA ALA A 189 7.02 -7.98 -4.13
C ALA A 189 6.86 -6.83 -5.14
N TYR A 190 7.67 -5.79 -5.02
CA TYR A 190 7.68 -4.67 -5.95
C TYR A 190 8.25 -5.06 -7.32
N ASP A 191 9.34 -5.83 -7.37
CA ASP A 191 9.88 -6.41 -8.61
C ASP A 191 8.81 -7.25 -9.33
N TYR A 192 8.11 -8.12 -8.59
CA TYR A 192 7.01 -8.91 -9.14
C TYR A 192 5.90 -8.04 -9.73
N PHE A 193 5.49 -7.00 -9.01
CA PHE A 193 4.50 -6.06 -9.52
C PHE A 193 4.97 -5.37 -10.81
N CYS A 194 6.21 -4.90 -10.85
CA CYS A 194 6.83 -4.29 -12.02
C CYS A 194 6.88 -5.25 -13.22
N ASP A 195 7.31 -6.50 -13.01
CA ASP A 195 7.40 -7.48 -14.08
C ASP A 195 6.02 -7.82 -14.64
N VAL A 196 5.02 -8.04 -13.77
CA VAL A 196 3.63 -8.31 -14.18
C VAL A 196 3.02 -7.14 -14.95
N ILE A 197 3.23 -5.89 -14.49
CA ILE A 197 2.63 -4.71 -15.15
C ILE A 197 3.42 -4.25 -16.38
N SER A 198 4.70 -4.60 -16.51
CA SER A 198 5.56 -4.17 -17.63
C SER A 198 5.04 -4.60 -19.00
N CYS A 199 4.27 -5.70 -19.06
CA CYS A 199 3.66 -6.20 -20.27
C CYS A 199 2.25 -5.64 -20.53
N SER A 200 1.73 -4.79 -19.65
CA SER A 200 0.42 -4.15 -19.82
C SER A 200 0.49 -3.04 -20.87
N PRO A 201 -0.29 -3.12 -21.96
CA PRO A 201 -0.26 -2.10 -23.00
C PRO A 201 -0.94 -0.81 -22.52
N GLU A 202 -0.21 0.32 -22.52
CA GLU A 202 -0.79 1.64 -22.22
C GLU A 202 -1.78 2.13 -23.30
N GLN A 203 -1.65 1.62 -24.53
CA GLN A 203 -2.42 2.09 -25.69
C GLN A 203 -2.94 0.92 -26.52
N LEU A 204 -4.21 0.60 -26.34
CA LEU A 204 -4.93 -0.40 -27.14
C LEU A 204 -5.35 0.19 -28.51
N ARG A 205 -4.38 0.62 -29.32
CA ARG A 205 -4.66 1.26 -30.62
C ARG A 205 -4.87 0.27 -31.77
N LEU A 206 -4.39 -0.96 -31.63
CA LEU A 206 -4.47 -1.98 -32.67
C LEU A 206 -5.48 -3.06 -32.30
N PRO A 207 -6.34 -3.51 -33.24
CA PRO A 207 -7.16 -4.69 -33.05
C PRO A 207 -6.26 -5.89 -32.72
N LYS A 208 -6.51 -6.54 -31.59
CA LYS A 208 -5.82 -7.78 -31.21
C LYS A 208 -6.59 -8.98 -31.78
N THR A 209 -5.86 -9.93 -32.35
CA THR A 209 -6.36 -11.26 -32.72
C THR A 209 -6.03 -12.25 -31.60
N GLU A 210 -6.73 -13.39 -31.54
CA GLU A 210 -6.41 -14.45 -30.57
C GLU A 210 -4.94 -14.87 -30.66
N ALA A 211 -4.40 -15.03 -31.87
CA ALA A 211 -2.98 -15.37 -32.07
C ALA A 211 -2.05 -14.33 -31.42
N SER A 212 -2.30 -13.03 -31.66
CA SER A 212 -1.48 -11.97 -31.04
C SER A 212 -1.61 -11.91 -29.51
N ILE A 213 -2.77 -12.27 -28.97
CA ILE A 213 -2.98 -12.32 -27.50
C ILE A 213 -2.21 -13.49 -26.90
N ARG A 214 -2.18 -14.66 -27.57
CA ARG A 214 -1.38 -15.82 -27.14
C ARG A 214 0.13 -15.53 -27.23
N GLU A 215 0.57 -14.74 -28.21
CA GLU A 215 1.96 -14.27 -28.29
C GLU A 215 2.30 -13.31 -27.14
N ASP A 216 1.41 -12.34 -26.84
CA ASP A 216 1.58 -11.42 -25.70
C ASP A 216 1.64 -12.18 -24.37
N GLU A 217 0.77 -13.18 -24.16
CA GLU A 217 0.78 -14.04 -22.98
C GLU A 217 2.13 -14.73 -22.82
N ALA A 218 2.62 -15.41 -23.86
CA ALA A 218 3.90 -16.11 -23.81
C ALA A 218 5.08 -15.16 -23.53
N ALA A 219 5.05 -13.94 -24.08
CA ALA A 219 6.06 -12.92 -23.85
C ALA A 219 6.01 -12.31 -22.45
N SER A 220 4.85 -12.33 -21.79
CA SER A 220 4.63 -11.80 -20.45
C SER A 220 4.98 -12.75 -19.30
N ARG A 221 5.35 -14.00 -19.61
CA ARG A 221 5.69 -15.00 -18.59
C ARG A 221 6.93 -14.61 -17.80
N LEU A 222 6.87 -14.82 -16.49
CA LEU A 222 7.93 -14.51 -15.55
C LEU A 222 9.16 -15.39 -15.79
N LEU A 223 10.34 -14.76 -15.62
CA LEU A 223 11.62 -15.39 -15.90
C LEU A 223 12.04 -16.35 -14.78
N ALA A 224 12.40 -17.58 -15.15
CA ALA A 224 12.79 -18.62 -14.19
C ALA A 224 13.99 -18.27 -13.32
N GLU A 225 14.90 -17.44 -13.82
CA GLU A 225 16.07 -16.99 -13.06
C GLU A 225 15.70 -16.14 -11.83
N TRP A 226 14.58 -15.41 -11.89
CA TRP A 226 14.13 -14.50 -10.83
C TRP A 226 13.09 -15.14 -9.90
N TYR A 227 12.28 -16.06 -10.43
CA TYR A 227 11.14 -16.63 -9.71
C TYR A 227 11.27 -18.12 -9.39
N GLY A 228 12.38 -18.76 -9.76
CA GLY A 228 12.62 -20.18 -9.46
C GLY A 228 11.82 -21.15 -10.34
N GLY A 229 11.10 -20.63 -11.33
CA GLY A 229 10.29 -21.38 -12.29
C GLY A 229 9.66 -20.46 -13.33
N SER A 230 8.97 -21.02 -14.31
CA SER A 230 8.17 -20.27 -15.28
C SER A 230 6.70 -20.47 -15.02
N ASP A 231 5.87 -19.55 -15.51
CA ASP A 231 4.42 -19.70 -15.44
C ASP A 231 3.96 -21.05 -16.01
N PRO A 232 2.99 -21.70 -15.37
CA PRO A 232 2.44 -22.94 -15.88
C PRO A 232 1.73 -22.69 -17.22
N VAL A 233 2.12 -23.46 -18.24
CA VAL A 233 1.52 -23.37 -19.57
C VAL A 233 0.11 -23.93 -19.52
N GLN A 234 -0.87 -23.13 -19.93
CA GLN A 234 -2.26 -23.55 -20.10
C GLN A 234 -2.57 -23.72 -21.59
N GLU A 235 -3.15 -24.85 -21.98
CA GLU A 235 -3.56 -25.07 -23.37
C GLU A 235 -4.70 -24.11 -23.77
N GLU A 236 -5.68 -23.96 -22.88
CA GLU A 236 -6.84 -23.08 -23.05
C GLU A 236 -6.95 -22.10 -21.86
N PRO A 237 -6.14 -21.04 -21.83
CA PRO A 237 -6.21 -20.04 -20.78
C PRO A 237 -7.48 -19.19 -20.87
N GLU A 238 -7.99 -18.79 -19.71
CA GLU A 238 -9.00 -17.75 -19.64
C GLU A 238 -8.34 -16.36 -19.68
N PHE A 239 -8.83 -15.48 -20.55
CA PHE A 239 -8.33 -14.11 -20.65
C PHE A 239 -9.28 -13.14 -19.94
N ALA A 240 -8.70 -12.21 -19.17
CA ALA A 240 -9.41 -11.09 -18.55
C ALA A 240 -8.83 -9.75 -19.01
N LEU A 241 -9.69 -8.74 -19.12
CA LEU A 241 -9.27 -7.35 -19.35
C LEU A 241 -9.24 -6.63 -18.01
N VAL A 242 -8.03 -6.26 -17.57
CA VAL A 242 -7.82 -5.42 -16.38
C VAL A 242 -7.60 -3.98 -16.84
N LEU A 243 -8.36 -3.04 -16.28
CA LEU A 243 -8.24 -1.62 -16.59
C LEU A 243 -7.69 -0.90 -15.37
N TRP A 244 -6.60 -0.16 -15.56
CA TRP A 244 -5.94 0.61 -14.52
C TRP A 244 -6.39 2.07 -14.58
N ASN A 245 -6.42 2.75 -13.44
CA ASN A 245 -6.65 4.18 -13.38
C ASN A 245 -5.41 4.91 -13.96
N ASP A 246 -5.63 5.77 -14.94
CA ASP A 246 -4.56 6.55 -15.59
C ASP A 246 -4.50 8.02 -15.12
N GLU A 247 -5.30 8.35 -14.10
CA GLU A 247 -5.50 9.69 -13.52
C GLU A 247 -5.98 10.76 -14.51
N LYS A 248 -6.25 10.39 -15.77
CA LYS A 248 -6.66 11.29 -16.85
C LYS A 248 -8.13 11.14 -17.19
N HIS A 249 -8.65 9.91 -17.14
CA HIS A 249 -10.02 9.61 -17.53
C HIS A 249 -10.87 9.21 -16.32
N THR A 250 -12.11 9.69 -16.32
CA THR A 250 -13.10 9.34 -15.32
C THR A 250 -13.64 7.93 -15.54
N VAL A 251 -14.12 7.30 -14.46
CA VAL A 251 -14.81 6.00 -14.51
C VAL A 251 -15.97 6.01 -15.53
N THR A 252 -16.66 7.14 -15.67
CA THR A 252 -17.76 7.30 -16.64
C THR A 252 -17.28 7.25 -18.09
N GLU A 253 -16.16 7.90 -18.40
CA GLU A 253 -15.57 7.88 -19.73
C GLU A 253 -15.10 6.47 -20.10
N VAL A 254 -14.39 5.80 -19.20
CA VAL A 254 -13.96 4.41 -19.37
C VAL A 254 -15.16 3.49 -19.56
N ALA A 255 -16.18 3.61 -18.70
CA ALA A 255 -17.40 2.83 -18.79
C ALA A 255 -18.10 2.98 -20.16
N ASN A 256 -18.17 4.20 -20.69
CA ASN A 256 -18.76 4.47 -22.00
C ASN A 256 -17.95 3.84 -23.14
N GLN A 257 -16.62 3.82 -23.04
CA GLN A 257 -15.76 3.17 -24.05
C GLN A 257 -15.92 1.65 -24.04
N VAL A 258 -16.01 1.02 -22.87
CA VAL A 258 -16.20 -0.44 -22.74
C VAL A 258 -17.59 -0.90 -23.21
N ARG A 259 -18.63 -0.08 -23.01
CA ARG A 259 -20.00 -0.41 -23.42
C ARG A 259 -20.18 -0.53 -24.94
N ARG A 260 -19.49 0.31 -25.71
CA ARG A 260 -19.61 0.34 -27.18
C ARG A 260 -19.34 -1.02 -27.85
N PRO A 261 -18.22 -1.72 -27.57
CA PRO A 261 -17.96 -3.04 -28.13
C PRO A 261 -18.71 -4.17 -27.44
N THR A 262 -18.97 -4.09 -26.12
CA THR A 262 -19.59 -5.19 -25.35
C THR A 262 -21.12 -5.27 -25.47
N ARG A 263 -21.77 -4.20 -25.95
CA ARG A 263 -23.25 -4.06 -26.02
C ARG A 263 -23.96 -4.23 -24.66
N LEU A 264 -23.22 -4.18 -23.55
CA LEU A 264 -23.75 -4.30 -22.20
C LEU A 264 -24.35 -2.96 -21.74
N THR A 265 -25.55 -2.99 -21.18
CA THR A 265 -26.26 -1.79 -20.69
C THR A 265 -25.90 -1.43 -19.23
N ARG A 266 -25.27 -2.35 -18.48
CA ARG A 266 -24.74 -2.14 -17.13
C ARG A 266 -23.41 -2.88 -16.97
N LEU A 267 -22.43 -2.23 -16.36
CA LEU A 267 -21.18 -2.87 -15.92
C LEU A 267 -21.48 -3.49 -14.55
N GLY A 268 -21.42 -4.82 -14.45
CA GLY A 268 -21.60 -5.55 -13.21
C GLY A 268 -20.25 -5.66 -12.50
N GLY A 269 -20.07 -4.88 -11.43
CA GLY A 269 -18.86 -4.90 -10.61
C GLY A 269 -18.69 -3.54 -9.92
N VAL A 270 -18.41 -3.58 -8.61
CA VAL A 270 -17.83 -2.43 -7.91
C VAL A 270 -16.37 -2.39 -8.32
N TRP A 271 -15.93 -1.28 -8.90
CA TRP A 271 -14.55 -1.03 -9.30
C TRP A 271 -13.68 -0.78 -8.06
#